data_AF-A0A433U8Q9-F1
#
_entry.id   AF-A0A433U8Q9-F1
#
_cell.length_a   1.000
_cell.length_b   1.000
_cell.length_c   1.000
_cell.angle_alpha   90.00
_cell.angle_beta   90.00
_cell.angle_gamma   90.00
#
_symmetry.space_group_name_H-M   'P 1'
#
loop_
_entity.id
_entity.type
_entity.pdbx_description
1 polymer ?
#
loop_
_entity_poly.entity_id
_entity_poly.type
_entity_poly.pdbx_seq_one_letter_code
_entity_poly.pdbx_strand_id
1 'polypeptide(L)'
;VLLGVNGTAGIFTSFPQDYLSTSQAFGDSALATGLLIICALSVVDKRNMNVPPWFYAICIGLVVLAIVCGFGLNSGASINPAKDLAPRLFIFLAGWGKEAFSYRDYNWFWIPVVAPLVGTVCATFIYWALIEHHWPDGESVDENGDDQYGTDVSSAEKDSRSSVQLSSVVADPGRINTAFVSDK
;
A
#
# COMPACT_ATOMS: atom_id res chain seq x y z
N VAL A 1 30.00 -3.85 2.72
CA VAL A 1 29.62 -2.63 1.92
C VAL A 1 28.19 -2.18 2.25
N LEU A 2 27.58 -2.75 3.29
CA LEU A 2 26.20 -2.46 3.66
C LEU A 2 26.03 -1.06 4.29
N LEU A 3 26.81 -0.74 5.33
CA LEU A 3 26.79 0.54 6.05
C LEU A 3 28.22 1.05 6.27
N GLY A 4 28.37 2.34 6.59
CA GLY A 4 29.66 3.01 6.83
C GLY A 4 29.97 4.09 5.78
N VAL A 5 31.22 4.61 5.75
CA VAL A 5 31.61 5.74 4.89
C VAL A 5 31.44 5.45 3.38
N ASN A 6 31.52 4.18 3.00
CA ASN A 6 31.30 3.67 1.64
C ASN A 6 30.04 2.78 1.55
N GLY A 7 29.13 2.88 2.52
CA GLY A 7 27.91 2.08 2.56
C GLY A 7 26.86 2.60 1.58
N THR A 8 26.46 1.76 0.63
CA THR A 8 25.54 2.14 -0.46
C THR A 8 24.17 1.47 -0.35
N ALA A 9 23.98 0.53 0.58
CA ALA A 9 22.71 -0.18 0.74
C ALA A 9 21.57 0.73 1.23
N GLY A 10 21.90 1.81 1.97
CA GLY A 10 20.94 2.80 2.46
C GLY A 10 20.22 3.59 1.37
N ILE A 11 20.71 3.54 0.12
CA ILE A 11 20.02 4.13 -1.04
C ILE A 11 18.76 3.33 -1.38
N PHE A 12 18.83 2.01 -1.22
CA PHE A 12 17.78 1.08 -1.65
C PHE A 12 16.85 0.72 -0.50
N THR A 13 17.40 0.48 0.70
CA THR A 13 16.62 0.01 1.84
C THR A 13 16.81 0.92 3.04
N SER A 14 15.79 1.01 3.89
CA SER A 14 15.89 1.74 5.13
C SER A 14 16.68 0.93 6.18
N PHE A 15 17.52 1.64 6.93
CA PHE A 15 18.25 1.13 8.09
C PHE A 15 18.03 2.08 9.26
N PRO A 16 17.95 1.58 10.50
CA PRO A 16 17.79 2.41 11.67
C PRO A 16 19.11 3.12 12.00
N GLN A 17 19.01 4.22 12.73
CA GLN A 17 20.18 4.85 13.34
C GLN A 17 20.74 4.01 14.48
N ASP A 18 22.04 4.16 14.74
CA ASP A 18 22.78 3.35 15.72
C ASP A 18 22.24 3.48 17.16
N TYR A 19 21.64 4.63 17.50
CA TYR A 19 21.06 4.89 18.82
C TYR A 19 19.67 4.27 19.02
N LEU A 20 19.03 3.79 17.95
CA LEU A 20 17.64 3.33 18.01
C LEU A 20 17.60 1.84 18.38
N SER A 21 16.82 1.48 19.40
CA SER A 21 16.57 0.07 19.72
C SER A 21 15.54 -0.56 18.77
N THR A 22 15.55 -1.89 18.65
CA THR A 22 14.60 -2.66 17.84
C THR A 22 13.14 -2.34 18.19
N SER A 23 12.81 -2.22 19.47
CA SER A 23 11.45 -1.91 19.93
C SER A 23 11.04 -0.47 19.62
N GLN A 24 11.95 0.49 19.75
CA GLN A 24 11.70 1.88 19.37
C GLN A 24 11.47 2.00 17.86
N ALA A 25 12.25 1.28 17.04
CA ALA A 25 12.08 1.29 15.60
C ALA A 25 10.75 0.64 15.15
N PHE A 26 10.31 -0.39 15.86
CA PHE A 26 8.98 -0.96 15.67
C PHE A 26 7.88 0.06 15.98
N GLY A 27 7.97 0.73 17.14
CA GLY A 27 7.02 1.77 17.52
C GLY A 27 6.99 2.94 16.53
N ASP A 28 8.16 3.42 16.11
CA ASP A 28 8.32 4.49 15.12
C ASP A 28 7.65 4.13 13.79
N SER A 29 7.90 2.93 13.26
CA SER A 29 7.31 2.46 12.00
C SER A 29 5.79 2.25 12.10
N ALA A 30 5.32 1.68 13.21
CA ALA A 30 3.89 1.46 13.45
C ALA A 30 3.13 2.79 13.60
N LEU A 31 3.71 3.76 14.33
CA LEU A 31 3.12 5.10 14.51
C LEU A 31 3.13 5.90 13.21
N ALA A 32 4.25 5.93 12.48
CA ALA A 32 4.35 6.62 11.20
C ALA A 32 3.34 6.07 10.18
N THR A 33 3.21 4.74 10.10
CA THR A 33 2.21 4.09 9.23
C THR A 33 0.80 4.37 9.71
N GLY A 34 0.56 4.32 11.02
CA GLY A 34 -0.77 4.57 11.56
C GLY A 34 -1.26 6.00 11.28
N LEU A 35 -0.38 6.99 11.43
CA LEU A 35 -0.68 8.38 11.07
C LEU A 35 -0.98 8.54 9.58
N LEU A 36 -0.20 7.89 8.71
CA LEU A 36 -0.48 7.89 7.27
C LEU A 36 -1.88 7.35 6.97
N ILE A 37 -2.25 6.22 7.57
CA ILE A 37 -3.54 5.56 7.32
C ILE A 37 -4.71 6.38 7.87
N ILE A 38 -4.61 6.93 9.08
CA ILE A 38 -5.65 7.81 9.64
C ILE A 38 -5.88 9.01 8.71
N CYS A 39 -4.81 9.68 8.27
CA CYS A 39 -4.90 10.82 7.37
C CYS A 39 -5.42 10.42 5.98
N ALA A 40 -4.98 9.28 5.43
CA ALA A 40 -5.45 8.80 4.13
C ALA A 40 -6.95 8.49 4.17
N LEU A 41 -7.43 7.77 5.20
CA LEU A 41 -8.86 7.50 5.39
C LEU A 41 -9.63 8.82 5.56
N SER A 42 -9.09 9.77 6.31
CA SER A 42 -9.70 11.10 6.50
C SER A 42 -9.88 11.88 5.19
N VAL A 43 -8.96 11.72 4.23
CA VAL A 43 -9.00 12.39 2.91
C VAL A 43 -9.95 11.68 1.94
N VAL A 44 -9.96 10.35 1.96
CA VAL A 44 -10.75 9.53 1.03
C VAL A 44 -12.21 9.43 1.47
N ASP A 45 -12.49 9.56 2.77
CA ASP A 45 -13.86 9.54 3.27
C ASP A 45 -14.65 10.77 2.79
N LYS A 46 -15.60 10.50 1.88
CA LYS A 46 -16.53 11.50 1.32
C LYS A 46 -17.42 12.12 2.41
N ARG A 47 -17.69 11.41 3.51
CA ARG A 47 -18.52 11.89 4.61
C ARG A 47 -17.78 12.87 5.53
N ASN A 48 -16.45 12.77 5.58
CA ASN A 48 -15.61 13.58 6.45
C ASN A 48 -15.19 14.91 5.81
N MET A 49 -14.40 14.87 4.72
CA MET A 49 -13.79 16.09 4.16
C MET A 49 -14.22 16.38 2.72
N ASN A 50 -14.88 15.43 2.05
CA ASN A 50 -15.36 15.52 0.66
C ASN A 50 -14.37 16.22 -0.28
N VAL A 51 -13.11 15.79 -0.23
CA VAL A 51 -12.05 16.36 -1.06
C VAL A 51 -12.28 15.91 -2.52
N PRO A 52 -12.06 16.78 -3.52
CA PRO A 52 -12.20 16.39 -4.91
C PRO A 52 -11.17 15.31 -5.30
N PRO A 53 -11.52 14.32 -6.16
CA PRO A 53 -10.67 13.16 -6.43
C PRO A 53 -9.27 13.49 -6.96
N TRP A 54 -9.13 14.53 -7.78
CA TRP A 54 -7.83 14.95 -8.34
C TRP A 54 -6.86 15.51 -7.29
N PHE A 55 -7.36 15.88 -6.11
CA PHE A 55 -6.54 16.48 -5.04
C PHE A 55 -6.04 15.44 -4.02
N TYR A 56 -6.57 14.21 -4.04
CA TYR A 56 -6.17 13.13 -3.12
C TYR A 56 -4.67 12.88 -3.14
N ALA A 57 -4.07 12.79 -4.32
CA ALA A 57 -2.63 12.53 -4.47
C ALA A 57 -1.77 13.63 -3.83
N ILE A 58 -2.19 14.90 -3.94
CA ILE A 58 -1.46 16.03 -3.35
C ILE A 58 -1.57 16.00 -1.82
N CYS A 59 -2.78 15.81 -1.28
CA CYS A 59 -3.00 15.70 0.16
C CYS A 59 -2.20 14.55 0.79
N ILE A 60 -2.31 13.36 0.21
CA ILE A 60 -1.58 12.18 0.70
C ILE A 60 -0.06 12.39 0.55
N GLY A 61 0.38 13.00 -0.56
CA GLY A 61 1.80 13.34 -0.76
C GLY A 61 2.35 14.31 0.30
N LEU A 62 1.59 15.33 0.68
CA LEU A 62 1.97 16.25 1.76
C LEU A 62 2.02 15.56 3.13
N VAL A 63 1.09 14.65 3.40
CA VAL A 63 1.12 13.81 4.62
C VAL A 63 2.37 12.94 4.64
N VAL A 64 2.69 12.26 3.54
CA VAL A 64 3.91 11.45 3.42
C VAL A 64 5.15 12.33 3.61
N LEU A 65 5.20 13.52 3.01
CA LEU A 65 6.30 14.46 3.20
C LEU A 65 6.47 14.84 4.67
N ALA A 66 5.38 15.20 5.36
CA ALA A 66 5.42 15.55 6.78
C ALA A 66 5.94 14.38 7.64
N ILE A 67 5.50 13.16 7.34
CA ILE A 67 5.96 11.95 8.05
C ILE A 67 7.43 11.68 7.76
N VAL A 68 7.89 11.79 6.52
CA VAL A 68 9.31 11.59 6.17
C VAL A 68 10.19 12.64 6.82
N CYS A 69 9.76 13.91 6.87
CA CYS A 69 10.50 14.95 7.56
C CYS A 69 10.54 14.75 9.09
N GLY A 70 9.47 14.21 9.69
CA GLY A 70 9.39 13.99 11.14
C GLY A 70 10.02 12.69 11.63
N PHE A 71 9.79 11.58 10.92
CA PHE A 71 10.13 10.21 11.32
C PHE A 71 11.25 9.59 10.45
N GLY A 72 11.65 10.24 9.36
CA GLY A 72 12.65 9.71 8.42
C GLY A 72 14.03 9.53 9.05
N LEU A 73 14.40 10.35 10.04
CA LEU A 73 15.73 10.27 10.66
C LEU A 73 15.89 9.08 11.61
N ASN A 74 14.81 8.51 12.16
CA ASN A 74 14.90 7.40 13.12
C ASN A 74 15.18 6.07 12.40
N SER A 75 14.25 5.68 11.53
CA SER A 75 14.21 4.36 10.89
C SER A 75 14.16 4.41 9.36
N GLY A 76 14.33 5.60 8.76
CA GLY A 76 14.17 5.80 7.32
C GLY A 76 12.70 5.79 6.86
N ALA A 77 11.76 6.05 7.78
CA ALA A 77 10.31 6.01 7.55
C ALA A 77 9.86 4.73 6.82
N SER A 78 10.04 3.59 7.48
CA SER A 78 9.65 2.27 6.96
C SER A 78 8.13 2.09 7.05
N ILE A 79 7.39 2.83 6.22
CA ILE A 79 5.91 2.88 6.23
C ILE A 79 5.28 1.78 5.36
N ASN A 80 6.06 1.16 4.47
CA ASN A 80 5.54 0.23 3.47
C ASN A 80 6.45 -1.00 3.36
N PRO A 81 5.93 -2.21 3.58
CA PRO A 81 6.66 -3.46 3.39
C PRO A 81 7.28 -3.61 2.00
N ALA A 82 6.58 -3.19 0.94
CA ALA A 82 7.07 -3.28 -0.44
C ALA A 82 8.24 -2.33 -0.72
N LYS A 83 8.23 -1.14 -0.07
CA LYS A 83 9.31 -0.14 -0.18
C LYS A 83 10.63 -0.69 0.37
N ASP A 84 10.57 -1.58 1.36
CA ASP A 84 11.79 -2.09 2.00
C ASP A 84 12.17 -3.50 1.52
N LEU A 85 11.21 -4.41 1.39
CA LEU A 85 11.48 -5.81 1.04
C LEU A 85 11.97 -6.00 -0.40
N ALA A 86 11.38 -5.30 -1.37
CA ALA A 86 11.77 -5.46 -2.77
C ALA A 86 13.18 -4.94 -3.04
N PRO A 87 13.57 -3.73 -2.58
CA PRO A 87 14.96 -3.29 -2.72
C PRO A 87 15.92 -4.12 -1.87
N ARG A 88 15.48 -4.69 -0.74
CA ARG A 88 16.31 -5.59 0.09
C ARG A 88 16.63 -6.89 -0.63
N LEU A 89 15.65 -7.45 -1.36
CA LEU A 89 15.88 -8.59 -2.24
C LEU A 89 16.79 -8.22 -3.42
N PHE A 90 16.63 -7.02 -3.98
CA PHE A 90 17.51 -6.53 -5.05
C PHE A 90 18.98 -6.45 -4.59
N ILE A 91 19.28 -5.81 -3.45
CA ILE A 91 20.67 -5.71 -2.97
C ILE A 91 21.26 -7.07 -2.58
N PHE A 92 20.42 -8.01 -2.11
CA PHE A 92 20.84 -9.39 -1.84
C PHE A 92 21.36 -10.07 -3.11
N LEU A 93 20.64 -9.90 -4.24
CA LEU A 93 21.01 -10.47 -5.54
C LEU A 93 22.12 -9.67 -6.24
N ALA A 94 22.18 -8.36 -6.04
CA ALA A 94 23.10 -7.44 -6.72
C ALA A 94 24.53 -7.44 -6.14
N GLY A 95 24.84 -8.34 -5.21
CA GLY A 95 26.21 -8.58 -4.74
C GLY A 95 26.52 -8.13 -3.31
N TRP A 96 25.57 -7.51 -2.59
CA TRP A 96 25.73 -7.30 -1.13
C TRP A 96 25.53 -8.60 -0.34
N GLY A 97 24.87 -9.60 -0.94
CA GLY A 97 24.71 -10.93 -0.36
C GLY A 97 23.92 -10.93 0.94
N LYS A 98 24.25 -11.86 1.84
CA LYS A 98 23.51 -12.09 3.11
C LYS A 98 23.50 -10.88 4.05
N GLU A 99 24.44 -9.94 3.88
CA GLU A 99 24.49 -8.71 4.69
C GLU A 99 23.17 -7.91 4.60
N ALA A 100 22.44 -8.01 3.48
CA ALA A 100 21.13 -7.37 3.30
C ALA A 100 20.08 -7.78 4.34
N PHE A 101 20.16 -9.01 4.86
CA PHE A 101 19.20 -9.56 5.82
C PHE A 101 19.80 -9.77 7.20
N SER A 102 21.12 -9.94 7.32
CA SER A 102 21.79 -10.21 8.60
C SER A 102 22.05 -8.96 9.45
N TYR A 103 21.52 -7.80 9.06
CA TYR A 103 21.70 -6.57 9.83
C TYR A 103 21.12 -6.70 11.25
N ARG A 104 21.94 -6.36 12.26
CA ARG A 104 21.65 -6.50 13.70
C ARG A 104 21.19 -7.92 14.08
N ASP A 105 21.94 -8.94 13.66
CA ASP A 105 21.63 -10.36 13.88
C ASP A 105 20.25 -10.77 13.35
N TYR A 106 19.92 -10.35 12.13
CA TYR A 106 18.62 -10.57 11.49
C TYR A 106 17.44 -9.88 12.19
N ASN A 107 17.69 -8.98 13.15
CA ASN A 107 16.64 -8.34 13.93
C ASN A 107 16.06 -7.07 13.28
N TRP A 108 16.29 -6.85 11.99
CA TRP A 108 15.81 -5.66 11.29
C TRP A 108 14.85 -5.96 10.14
N PHE A 109 15.18 -6.91 9.26
CA PHE A 109 14.47 -7.10 8.00
C PHE A 109 12.95 -7.31 8.15
N TRP A 110 12.51 -7.87 9.28
CA TRP A 110 11.12 -8.17 9.56
C TRP A 110 10.35 -6.95 10.10
N ILE A 111 11.02 -5.95 10.69
CA ILE A 111 10.37 -4.78 11.29
C ILE A 111 9.67 -3.93 10.23
N PRO A 112 10.32 -3.53 9.11
CA PRO A 112 9.65 -2.82 8.02
C PRO A 112 8.50 -3.59 7.37
N VAL A 113 8.36 -4.89 7.64
CA VAL A 113 7.28 -5.73 7.12
C VAL A 113 6.14 -5.81 8.14
N VAL A 114 6.43 -6.17 9.38
CA VAL A 114 5.41 -6.44 10.40
C VAL A 114 4.90 -5.16 11.05
N ALA A 115 5.78 -4.21 11.37
CA ALA A 115 5.38 -3.00 12.10
C ALA A 115 4.38 -2.14 11.32
N PRO A 116 4.53 -1.94 9.99
CA PRO A 116 3.53 -1.22 9.21
C PRO A 116 2.18 -1.92 9.16
N LEU A 117 2.16 -3.24 9.02
CA LEU A 117 0.90 -4.01 8.99
C LEU A 117 0.13 -3.85 10.30
N VAL A 118 0.83 -3.96 11.44
CA VAL A 118 0.24 -3.73 12.76
C VAL A 118 -0.25 -2.28 12.88
N GLY A 119 0.56 -1.32 12.45
CA GLY A 119 0.21 0.11 12.43
C GLY A 119 -1.06 0.39 11.64
N THR A 120 -1.19 -0.18 10.44
CA THR A 120 -2.38 -0.04 9.57
C THR A 120 -3.62 -0.60 10.24
N VAL A 121 -3.58 -1.83 10.76
CA VAL A 121 -4.76 -2.46 11.40
C VAL A 121 -5.23 -1.64 12.60
N CYS A 122 -4.29 -1.23 13.48
CA CYS A 122 -4.61 -0.40 14.63
C CYS A 122 -5.19 0.95 14.21
N ALA A 123 -4.61 1.61 13.21
CA ALA A 123 -5.05 2.91 12.71
C ALA A 123 -6.44 2.86 12.08
N THR A 124 -6.73 1.85 11.26
CA THR A 124 -8.06 1.66 10.69
C THR A 124 -9.10 1.45 11.78
N PHE A 125 -8.79 0.66 12.81
CA PHE A 125 -9.70 0.48 13.94
C PHE A 125 -9.93 1.77 14.72
N ILE A 126 -8.86 2.56 14.97
CA ILE A 126 -8.96 3.86 15.63
C ILE A 126 -9.81 4.83 14.81
N TYR A 127 -9.60 4.89 13.49
CA TYR A 127 -10.38 5.74 12.59
C TYR A 127 -11.86 5.37 12.62
N TRP A 128 -12.16 4.08 12.49
CA TRP A 128 -13.53 3.57 12.56
C TRP A 128 -14.20 3.92 13.90
N ALA A 129 -13.52 3.67 15.01
CA ALA A 129 -14.08 3.91 16.34
C ALA A 129 -14.27 5.40 16.68
N LEU A 130 -13.37 6.27 16.22
CA LEU A 130 -13.38 7.69 16.58
C LEU A 130 -14.12 8.58 15.59
N ILE A 131 -14.12 8.25 14.31
CA ILE A 131 -14.71 9.10 13.26
C ILE A 131 -15.95 8.42 12.71
N GLU A 132 -15.79 7.24 12.12
CA GLU A 132 -16.88 6.60 11.37
C GLU A 132 -18.08 6.24 12.25
N HIS A 133 -17.84 5.75 13.47
CA HIS A 133 -18.90 5.39 14.42
C HIS A 133 -19.73 6.59 14.92
N HIS A 134 -19.20 7.81 14.84
CA HIS A 134 -19.89 9.01 15.33
C HIS A 134 -20.84 9.62 14.29
N TRP A 135 -20.86 9.10 13.06
CA TRP A 135 -21.80 9.58 12.05
C TRP A 135 -23.20 9.00 12.31
N PRO A 136 -24.25 9.81 12.26
CA PRO A 136 -25.61 9.30 12.29
C PRO A 136 -25.86 8.43 11.05
N ASP A 137 -26.50 7.27 11.23
CA ASP A 137 -26.89 6.38 10.14
C ASP A 137 -27.86 7.13 9.20
N GLY A 138 -27.33 7.71 8.12
CA GLY A 138 -28.08 8.62 7.25
C GLY A 138 -27.59 8.55 5.80
N GLU A 139 -28.43 7.91 4.98
CA GLU A 139 -28.42 7.76 3.51
C GLU A 139 -27.11 7.29 2.86
N SER A 140 -27.18 6.10 2.24
CA SER A 140 -26.23 5.63 1.24
C SER A 140 -26.08 6.69 0.16
N VAL A 141 -24.97 7.43 0.19
CA VAL A 141 -24.56 8.26 -0.93
C VAL A 141 -24.40 7.32 -2.12
N ASP A 142 -25.30 7.44 -3.10
CA ASP A 142 -25.28 6.66 -4.33
C ASP A 142 -23.86 6.65 -4.92
N GLU A 143 -23.28 5.46 -5.10
CA GLU A 143 -22.03 5.21 -5.81
C GLU A 143 -22.17 5.48 -7.32
N ASN A 144 -22.69 6.65 -7.70
CA ASN A 144 -22.83 7.07 -9.09
C ASN A 144 -22.08 8.39 -9.30
N GLY A 145 -20.76 8.33 -9.24
CA GLY A 145 -19.91 9.45 -9.58
C GLY A 145 -18.48 9.25 -9.09
N ASP A 146 -17.58 9.02 -10.05
CA ASP A 146 -16.12 9.26 -9.96
C ASP A 146 -15.19 8.05 -9.79
N ASP A 147 -15.66 6.82 -10.00
CA ASP A 147 -14.79 5.63 -10.15
C ASP A 147 -14.14 5.52 -11.54
N GLN A 148 -13.98 6.64 -12.25
CA GLN A 148 -13.51 6.62 -13.64
C GLN A 148 -12.07 6.08 -13.76
N TYR A 149 -11.24 6.19 -12.70
CA TYR A 149 -9.86 5.69 -12.74
C TYR A 149 -9.72 4.16 -12.60
N GLY A 150 -10.66 3.49 -11.90
CA GLY A 150 -10.66 2.02 -11.76
C GLY A 150 -11.53 1.31 -12.81
N THR A 151 -12.57 2.00 -13.29
CA THR A 151 -13.55 1.44 -14.24
C THR A 151 -12.98 1.33 -15.65
N ASP A 152 -12.05 2.21 -16.04
CA ASP A 152 -11.43 2.19 -17.36
C ASP A 152 -10.49 0.98 -17.55
N VAL A 153 -9.76 0.57 -16.51
CA VAL A 153 -8.90 -0.62 -16.55
C VAL A 153 -9.73 -1.90 -16.57
N SER A 154 -10.81 -1.95 -15.77
CA SER A 154 -11.75 -3.08 -15.74
C SER A 154 -12.53 -3.22 -17.05
N SER A 155 -12.99 -2.12 -17.64
CA SER A 155 -13.68 -2.10 -18.94
C SER A 155 -12.75 -2.46 -20.09
N ALA A 156 -11.50 -1.99 -20.07
CA ALA A 156 -10.50 -2.35 -21.09
C ALA A 156 -10.11 -3.84 -21.01
N GLU A 157 -9.98 -4.42 -19.81
CA GLU A 157 -9.70 -5.85 -19.66
C GLU A 157 -10.90 -6.73 -20.06
N LYS A 158 -12.13 -6.25 -19.81
CA LYS A 158 -13.37 -6.94 -20.19
C LYS A 158 -13.59 -6.93 -21.70
N ASP A 159 -13.30 -5.81 -22.37
CA ASP A 159 -13.39 -5.67 -23.83
C ASP A 159 -12.33 -6.50 -24.57
N SER A 160 -11.11 -6.56 -24.02
CA SER A 160 -10.03 -7.42 -24.53
C SER A 160 -10.36 -8.90 -24.36
N ARG A 161 -10.99 -9.32 -23.25
CA ARG A 161 -11.47 -10.71 -23.07
C ARG A 161 -12.64 -11.06 -23.98
N SER A 162 -13.58 -10.15 -24.24
CA SER A 162 -14.71 -10.44 -25.15
C SER A 162 -14.25 -10.58 -26.60
N SER A 163 -13.28 -9.79 -27.05
CA SER A 163 -12.72 -9.91 -28.40
C SER A 163 -11.87 -11.19 -28.58
N VAL A 164 -11.18 -11.64 -27.53
CA VAL A 164 -10.51 -12.96 -27.51
C VAL A 164 -11.51 -14.14 -27.49
N GLN A 165 -12.64 -14.01 -26.79
CA GLN A 165 -13.71 -15.04 -26.81
C GLN A 165 -14.47 -15.08 -28.14
N LEU A 166 -14.73 -13.93 -28.76
CA LEU A 166 -15.37 -13.87 -30.08
C LEU A 166 -14.48 -14.46 -31.18
N SER A 167 -13.18 -14.20 -31.14
CA SER A 167 -12.24 -14.80 -32.11
C SER A 167 -12.09 -16.33 -31.95
N SER A 168 -12.22 -16.87 -30.73
CA SER A 168 -12.19 -18.32 -30.52
C SER A 168 -13.52 -19.01 -30.87
N VAL A 169 -14.65 -18.34 -30.70
CA VAL A 169 -15.99 -18.84 -31.11
C VAL A 169 -16.18 -18.79 -32.63
N VAL A 170 -15.63 -17.79 -33.32
CA VAL A 170 -15.68 -17.70 -34.80
C VAL A 170 -14.78 -18.75 -35.47
N ALA A 171 -13.77 -19.27 -34.77
CA ALA A 171 -12.85 -20.28 -35.30
C ALA A 171 -13.40 -21.71 -35.31
N ASP A 172 -14.52 -22.00 -34.63
CA ASP A 172 -15.11 -23.35 -34.55
C ASP A 172 -16.64 -23.34 -34.76
N PRO A 173 -17.13 -23.56 -36.00
CA PRO A 173 -18.56 -23.55 -36.31
C PRO A 173 -19.38 -24.72 -35.70
N GLY A 174 -18.80 -25.55 -34.84
CA GLY A 174 -19.47 -26.75 -34.29
C GLY A 174 -20.17 -26.62 -32.92
N ARG A 175 -20.04 -25.52 -32.18
CA ARG A 175 -20.36 -25.50 -30.72
C ARG A 175 -21.60 -24.69 -30.31
N ILE A 176 -22.57 -24.53 -31.21
CA ILE A 176 -23.71 -23.60 -31.03
C ILE A 176 -24.86 -24.11 -30.14
N ASN A 177 -24.84 -25.38 -29.70
CA ASN A 177 -26.05 -26.03 -29.15
C ASN A 177 -26.11 -26.27 -27.63
N THR A 178 -25.23 -25.70 -26.81
CA THR A 178 -25.21 -26.02 -25.36
C THR A 178 -25.45 -24.87 -24.38
N ALA A 179 -25.72 -23.64 -24.83
CA ALA A 179 -25.84 -22.47 -23.92
C ALA A 179 -27.29 -22.03 -23.59
N PHE A 180 -28.32 -22.64 -24.17
CA PHE A 180 -29.71 -22.20 -24.00
C PHE A 180 -30.62 -23.27 -23.38
N VAL A 181 -30.22 -23.91 -22.28
CA VAL A 181 -31.15 -24.67 -21.42
C VAL A 181 -30.64 -24.60 -19.98
N SER A 182 -31.13 -23.65 -19.19
CA SER A 182 -31.40 -23.81 -17.75
C SER A 182 -31.76 -22.46 -17.14
N ASP A 183 -32.98 -21.98 -17.36
CA ASP A 183 -33.66 -21.13 -16.39
C ASP A 183 -35.17 -21.39 -16.49
N LYS A 184 -35.69 -22.12 -15.49
CA LYS A 184 -37.09 -22.17 -15.06
C LYS A 184 -37.11 -22.31 -13.56
#